data_AF-A0A959F8D8-F1
#
_entry.id   AF-A0A959F8D8-F1
#
_cell.length_a   1.000
_cell.length_b   1.000
_cell.length_c   1.000
_cell.angle_alpha   90.00
_cell.angle_beta   90.00
_cell.angle_gamma   90.00
#
_symmetry.space_group_name_H-M   'P 1'
#
loop_
_entity.id
_entity.type
_entity.pdbx_description
1 polymer ?
#
loop_
_entity_poly.entity_id
_entity_poly.type
_entity_poly.pdbx_seq_one_letter_code
_entity_poly.pdbx_strand_id
1 'polypeptide(L)'
;MRSSRLFFLGLSIDALLLVITVSSLLMMRAGFSDLSEPQADGLSNLGQLAIWLIPTLLILLMALGWWMRSTGKPLVANILLWIPALPMAVGILLWGGLALLFFVFGG
;
A
#
# COMPACT_ATOMS: atom_id res chain seq x y z
N MET A 1 8.08 -15.34 22.51
CA MET A 1 8.80 -14.77 21.35
C MET A 1 8.03 -14.97 20.04
N ARG A 2 6.72 -14.65 20.01
CA ARG A 2 5.86 -14.95 18.85
C ARG A 2 5.96 -13.83 17.81
N SER A 3 6.69 -14.16 16.74
CA SER A 3 6.72 -13.54 15.42
C SER A 3 7.07 -12.05 15.30
N SER A 4 8.36 -11.74 15.46
CA SER A 4 8.91 -10.51 14.89
C SER A 4 8.79 -10.47 13.36
N ARG A 5 8.85 -11.63 12.69
CA ARG A 5 8.87 -11.71 11.22
C ARG A 5 7.57 -11.23 10.57
N LEU A 6 6.41 -11.68 11.05
CA LEU A 6 5.11 -11.27 10.47
C LEU A 6 4.85 -9.76 10.60
N PHE A 7 5.36 -9.13 11.66
CA PHE A 7 5.27 -7.69 11.83
C PHE A 7 6.08 -6.94 10.77
N PHE A 8 7.36 -7.29 10.62
CA PHE A 8 8.22 -6.66 9.63
C PHE A 8 7.75 -6.92 8.21
N LEU A 9 7.16 -8.09 7.95
CA LEU A 9 6.59 -8.41 6.64
C LEU A 9 5.37 -7.54 6.34
N GLY A 10 4.40 -7.43 7.26
CA GLY A 10 3.25 -6.52 7.12
C GLY A 10 3.70 -5.06 6.94
N LEU A 11 4.63 -4.61 7.79
CA LEU A 11 5.21 -3.26 7.70
C LEU A 11 5.88 -2.99 6.35
N SER A 12 6.57 -4.00 5.78
CA SER A 12 7.23 -3.86 4.48
C SER A 12 6.23 -3.76 3.34
N ILE A 13 5.13 -4.52 3.39
CA ILE A 13 4.05 -4.43 2.41
C ILE A 13 3.37 -3.05 2.49
N ASP A 14 3.08 -2.57 3.71
CA ASP A 14 2.49 -1.25 3.91
C ASP A 14 3.43 -0.13 3.44
N ALA A 15 4.74 -0.28 3.65
CA ALA A 15 5.73 0.67 3.14
C ALA A 15 5.75 0.69 1.61
N LEU A 16 5.68 -0.46 0.95
CA LEU A 16 5.57 -0.53 -0.51
C LEU A 16 4.27 0.12 -1.01
N LEU A 17 3.15 -0.16 -0.34
CA LEU A 17 1.85 0.46 -0.64
C LEU A 17 1.91 1.98 -0.48
N LEU A 18 2.60 2.47 0.55
CA LEU A 18 2.82 3.90 0.75
C LEU A 18 3.65 4.51 -0.39
N VAL A 19 4.74 3.85 -0.80
CA VAL A 19 5.56 4.31 -1.93
C VAL A 19 4.75 4.37 -3.21
N ILE A 20 3.93 3.35 -3.50
CA ILE A 20 3.06 3.32 -4.69
C ILE A 20 2.05 4.47 -4.63
N THR A 21 1.33 4.61 -3.51
CA THR A 21 0.29 5.65 -3.37
C THR A 21 0.86 7.07 -3.45
N VAL A 22 2.02 7.33 -2.84
CA VAL A 22 2.71 8.61 -2.95
C VAL A 22 3.22 8.85 -4.36
N SER A 23 3.77 7.83 -5.03
CA SER A 23 4.25 7.95 -6.42
C SER A 23 3.11 8.28 -7.38
N SER A 24 1.97 7.57 -7.27
CA SER A 24 0.77 7.86 -8.07
C SER A 24 0.26 9.28 -7.83
N LEU A 25 0.25 9.73 -6.57
CA LEU A 25 -0.13 11.10 -6.21
C LEU A 25 0.80 12.13 -6.85
N LEU A 26 2.11 11.91 -6.79
CA LEU A 26 3.10 12.77 -7.41
C LEU A 26 2.96 12.79 -8.94
N MET A 27 2.68 11.66 -9.58
CA MET A 27 2.42 11.60 -11.02
C MET A 27 1.18 12.41 -11.42
N MET A 28 0.08 12.29 -10.65
CA MET A 28 -1.13 13.09 -10.88
C MET A 28 -0.88 14.59 -10.70
N ARG A 29 -0.04 14.98 -9.74
CA ARG A 29 0.22 16.40 -9.43
C ARG A 29 1.29 17.04 -10.32
N ALA A 30 2.30 16.28 -10.73
CA ALA A 30 3.39 16.76 -11.57
C ALA A 30 3.01 16.84 -13.06
N GLY A 31 1.82 16.36 -13.44
CA GLY A 31 1.36 16.44 -14.82
C GLY A 31 2.28 15.69 -15.78
N PHE A 32 2.72 14.47 -15.42
CA PHE A 32 3.39 13.56 -16.36
C PHE A 32 2.39 13.00 -17.40
N SER A 33 1.55 13.88 -17.96
CA SER A 33 0.44 13.58 -18.87
C SER A 33 0.83 13.79 -20.32
N ASP A 34 2.02 13.31 -20.73
CA ASP A 34 2.36 13.19 -22.15
C ASP A 34 2.04 11.79 -22.72
N LEU A 35 1.25 11.00 -21.97
CA LEU A 35 0.65 9.75 -22.43
C LEU A 35 -0.86 9.80 -22.17
N SER A 36 -1.54 10.65 -22.94
CA SER A 36 -2.91 10.45 -23.43
C SER A 36 -3.95 9.83 -22.48
N GLU A 37 -4.12 10.36 -21.27
CA GLU A 37 -5.29 10.11 -20.42
C GLU A 37 -5.65 11.35 -19.58
N PRO A 38 -6.95 11.54 -19.23
CA PRO A 38 -7.51 12.83 -18.89
C PRO A 38 -6.88 13.41 -17.63
N GLN A 39 -6.46 14.67 -17.74
CA GLN A 39 -6.00 15.48 -16.62
C GLN A 39 -7.01 15.41 -15.48
N ALA A 40 -6.49 15.37 -14.25
CA ALA A 40 -7.25 15.37 -13.00
C ALA A 40 -8.13 16.63 -12.77
N ASP A 41 -8.34 17.45 -13.80
CA ASP A 41 -9.20 18.63 -13.84
C ASP A 41 -10.69 18.31 -13.61
N GLY A 42 -11.07 17.02 -13.59
CA GLY A 42 -12.43 16.56 -13.28
C GLY A 42 -12.66 16.14 -11.82
N LEU A 43 -11.65 16.11 -10.96
CA LEU A 43 -11.81 15.66 -9.57
C LEU A 43 -12.37 16.78 -8.69
N SER A 44 -13.55 16.54 -8.12
CA SER A 44 -14.13 17.42 -7.10
C SER A 44 -13.17 17.60 -5.92
N ASN A 45 -13.32 18.68 -5.15
CA ASN A 45 -12.52 18.94 -3.94
C ASN A 45 -12.50 17.72 -2.97
N LEU A 46 -13.57 16.93 -2.95
CA LEU A 46 -13.65 15.68 -2.19
C LEU A 46 -12.74 14.58 -2.75
N GLY A 47 -12.64 14.45 -4.08
CA GLY A 47 -11.73 13.53 -4.74
C GLY A 47 -10.26 13.87 -4.48
N GLN A 48 -9.92 15.16 -4.50
CA GLN A 48 -8.56 15.61 -4.17
C GLN A 48 -8.19 15.35 -2.69
N LEU A 49 -9.13 15.55 -1.77
CA LEU A 49 -8.94 15.21 -0.36
C LEU A 49 -8.79 13.70 -0.14
N ALA A 50 -9.61 12.88 -0.81
CA ALA A 50 -9.56 11.42 -0.71
C ALA A 50 -8.20 10.85 -1.16
N ILE A 51 -7.58 11.47 -2.17
CA ILE A 51 -6.25 11.07 -2.67
C ILE A 51 -5.16 11.21 -1.60
N TRP A 52 -5.21 12.27 -0.78
CA TRP A 52 -4.26 12.47 0.33
C TRP A 52 -4.60 11.66 1.58
N LEU A 53 -5.87 11.29 1.74
CA LEU A 53 -6.36 10.56 2.91
C LEU A 53 -5.77 9.13 2.97
N ILE A 54 -5.57 8.48 1.84
CA ILE A 54 -5.00 7.12 1.78
C ILE A 54 -3.55 7.06 2.30
N PRO A 55 -2.57 7.82 1.76
CA PRO A 55 -1.20 7.76 2.23
C PRO A 55 -1.05 8.25 3.69
N THR A 56 -1.85 9.25 4.10
CA THR A 56 -1.82 9.75 5.49
C THR A 56 -2.34 8.71 6.48
N LEU A 57 -3.43 8.01 6.16
CA LEU A 57 -3.92 6.90 6.98
C LEU A 57 -2.92 5.75 7.06
N LEU A 58 -2.24 5.40 5.96
CA LEU A 58 -1.20 4.37 5.97
C LEU A 58 -0.04 4.72 6.90
N ILE A 59 0.46 5.96 6.83
CA ILE A 59 1.52 6.44 7.75
C ILE A 59 1.06 6.33 9.21
N LEU A 60 -0.18 6.76 9.49
CA LEU A 60 -0.76 6.69 10.84
C LEU A 60 -0.86 5.24 11.34
N LEU A 61 -1.32 4.32 10.50
CA LEU A 61 -1.42 2.89 10.82
C LEU A 61 -0.05 2.26 11.08
N MET A 62 0.96 2.58 10.27
CA MET A 62 2.33 2.12 10.48
C MET A 62 2.91 2.63 11.81
N ALA A 63 2.71 3.91 12.12
CA ALA A 63 3.16 4.52 13.36
C ALA A 63 2.44 3.93 14.59
N LEU A 64 1.12 3.75 14.52
CA LEU A 64 0.32 3.08 15.54
C LEU A 64 0.76 1.63 15.75
N GLY A 65 1.00 0.88 14.67
CA GLY A 65 1.51 -0.48 14.73
C GLY A 65 2.85 -0.56 15.44
N TRP A 66 3.77 0.36 15.12
CA TRP A 66 5.06 0.48 15.81
C TRP A 66 4.91 0.80 17.30
N TRP A 67 4.06 1.77 17.63
CA TRP A 67 3.81 2.16 19.02
C TRP A 67 3.16 1.03 19.83
N MET A 68 2.16 0.34 19.28
CA MET A 68 1.52 -0.81 19.92
C MET A 68 2.51 -1.97 20.16
N ARG A 69 3.48 -2.15 19.26
CA ARG A 69 4.55 -3.11 19.45
C ARG A 69 5.48 -2.70 20.61
N SER A 70 5.85 -1.42 20.71
CA SER A 70 6.70 -0.91 21.80
C SER A 70 6.03 -0.98 23.18
N THR A 71 4.70 -0.91 23.24
CA THR A 71 3.90 -1.01 24.48
C THR A 71 3.60 -2.46 24.89
N GLY A 72 4.21 -3.44 24.23
CA GLY A 72 4.07 -4.86 24.60
C GLY A 72 2.81 -5.54 24.07
N LYS A 73 2.12 -4.95 23.08
CA LYS A 73 0.93 -5.52 22.42
C LYS A 73 1.22 -5.97 20.98
N PRO A 74 2.13 -6.95 20.75
CA PRO A 74 2.57 -7.34 19.41
C PRO A 74 1.47 -7.98 18.56
N LEU A 75 0.48 -8.63 19.18
CA LEU A 75 -0.64 -9.25 18.46
C LEU A 75 -1.55 -8.19 17.81
N VAL A 76 -1.89 -7.15 18.56
CA VAL A 76 -2.71 -6.03 18.05
C VAL A 76 -1.96 -5.28 16.96
N ALA A 77 -0.67 -5.02 17.17
CA ALA A 77 0.19 -4.40 16.19
C ALA A 77 0.24 -5.19 14.86
N ASN A 78 0.33 -6.52 14.93
CA ASN A 78 0.27 -7.37 13.74
C ASN A 78 -1.08 -7.27 13.04
N ILE A 79 -2.19 -7.45 13.77
CA ILE A 79 -3.52 -7.37 13.16
C ILE A 79 -3.71 -6.02 12.46
N LEU A 80 -3.29 -4.93 13.11
CA LEU A 80 -3.42 -3.58 12.57
C LEU A 80 -2.69 -3.39 11.23
N LEU A 81 -1.44 -3.83 11.12
CA LEU A 81 -0.65 -3.74 9.88
C LEU A 81 -1.15 -4.69 8.80
N TRP A 82 -1.70 -5.85 9.20
CA TRP A 82 -2.17 -6.83 8.22
C TRP A 82 -3.51 -6.46 7.56
N ILE A 83 -4.29 -5.51 8.11
CA ILE A 83 -5.54 -5.05 7.49
C ILE A 83 -5.28 -4.47 6.08
N PRO A 84 -4.42 -3.45 5.90
CA PRO A 84 -4.07 -2.95 4.57
C PRO A 84 -3.17 -3.91 3.77
N ALA A 85 -2.28 -4.66 4.44
CA ALA A 85 -1.35 -5.54 3.75
C ALA A 85 -1.99 -6.79 3.13
N LEU A 86 -3.08 -7.34 3.70
CA LEU A 86 -3.71 -8.57 3.21
C LEU A 86 -4.24 -8.46 1.77
N PRO A 87 -5.08 -7.46 1.41
CA PRO A 87 -5.52 -7.28 0.04
C PRO A 87 -4.37 -7.14 -0.95
N MET A 88 -3.32 -6.39 -0.56
CA MET A 88 -2.13 -6.20 -1.39
C MET A 88 -1.36 -7.51 -1.58
N ALA A 89 -1.17 -8.29 -0.51
CA ALA A 89 -0.50 -9.59 -0.57
C ALA A 89 -1.26 -10.57 -1.49
N VAL A 90 -2.58 -10.61 -1.40
CA VAL A 90 -3.42 -11.43 -2.29
C VAL A 90 -3.27 -10.96 -3.74
N GLY A 91 -3.30 -9.64 -3.98
CA GLY A 91 -3.06 -9.07 -5.30
C GLY A 91 -1.71 -9.49 -5.88
N ILE A 92 -0.63 -9.34 -5.10
CA ILE A 92 0.72 -9.73 -5.51
C ILE A 92 0.78 -11.22 -5.85
N LEU A 93 0.14 -12.08 -5.05
CA LEU A 93 0.12 -13.52 -5.31
C LEU A 93 -0.65 -13.88 -6.59
N LEU A 94 -1.81 -13.27 -6.81
CA LEU A 94 -2.62 -13.52 -7.99
C LEU A 94 -1.92 -13.04 -9.27
N TRP A 95 -1.44 -11.79 -9.27
CA TRP A 95 -0.75 -11.21 -10.43
C TRP A 95 0.61 -11.84 -10.68
N GLY A 96 1.38 -12.08 -9.61
CA GLY A 96 2.66 -12.78 -9.71
C GLY A 96 2.51 -14.22 -10.19
N GLY A 97 1.49 -14.93 -9.71
CA GLY A 97 1.15 -16.28 -10.18
C GLY A 97 0.74 -16.28 -11.66
N LEU A 98 -0.08 -15.33 -12.08
CA LEU A 98 -0.48 -15.17 -13.48
C LEU A 98 0.74 -14.88 -14.38
N ALA A 99 1.62 -13.96 -13.96
CA ALA A 99 2.84 -13.64 -14.70
C ALA A 99 3.76 -14.86 -14.86
N LEU A 100 3.86 -15.69 -13.82
CA LEU A 100 4.63 -16.94 -13.87
C LEU A 100 4.01 -17.95 -14.83
N LEU A 101 2.67 -18.09 -14.85
CA LEU A 101 1.99 -18.94 -15.82
C LEU A 101 2.23 -18.46 -17.26
N PHE A 102 2.19 -17.15 -17.52
CA PHE A 102 2.54 -16.60 -18.83
C PHE A 102 3.99 -16.86 -19.21
N PHE A 103 4.93 -16.77 -18.26
CA PHE A 103 6.33 -17.06 -18.52
C PHE A 103 6.57 -18.54 -18.85
N VAL A 104 5.86 -19.46 -18.18
CA VAL A 104 6.05 -20.91 -18.34
C VAL A 104 5.29 -21.47 -19.55
N PHE A 105 4.12 -20.94 -19.88
CA PHE A 105 3.22 -21.49 -20.92
C PHE A 105 3.00 -20.58 -22.13
N GLY A 106 3.36 -19.29 -22.03
CA GLY A 106 3.16 -18.29 -23.08
C GLY A 106 4.43 -17.92 -23.85
N GLY A 107 5.55 -18.59 -23.59
CA GLY A 107 6.82 -18.49 -24.33
C GLY A 107 7.00 -19.63 -25.32
#